data_AF-A0A8D8FDM8-F1
#
_entry.id   AF-A0A8D8FDM8-F1
#
_cell.length_a   1.000
_cell.length_b   1.000
_cell.length_c   1.000
_cell.angle_alpha   90.00
_cell.angle_beta   90.00
_cell.angle_gamma   90.00
#
_symmetry.space_group_name_H-M   'P 1'
#
loop_
_entity.id
_entity.type
_entity.pdbx_description
1 polymer ?
#
loop_
_entity_poly.entity_id
_entity_poly.type
_entity_poly.pdbx_seq_one_letter_code
_entity_poly.pdbx_strand_id
1 'polypeptide(L)'
;RNVNRTPSCALSISFSGCPHKCTMPGITVKDVDQDKVVQGVALFLKKSGKLKVPDYIDLIKTAKYKELAPSDPDWFYVRCASILRRLYHQSPSGVGAITRIYGGRKRNGVRPSHFCRADGSVARKAVQALEQIKLIEKHADGGRKLTSQGQRDLDRIAAQIVTKQRAALKKEAATIVLA
;
A
#
# COMPACT_ATOMS: atom_id res chain seq x y z
N ARG A 1 -44.15 -13.26 16.02
CA ARG A 1 -42.70 -13.36 16.31
C ARG A 1 -42.03 -12.20 15.53
N ASN A 2 -41.61 -11.04 16.06
CA ASN A 2 -41.28 -10.60 17.44
C ASN A 2 -40.29 -11.54 18.14
N VAL A 3 -39.22 -11.11 18.82
CA VAL A 3 -38.84 -9.84 19.51
C VAL A 3 -37.38 -9.53 19.15
N ASN A 4 -36.82 -8.30 19.04
CA ASN A 4 -37.27 -6.89 19.06
C ASN A 4 -36.27 -6.09 18.13
N ARG A 5 -36.14 -4.76 17.93
CA ARG A 5 -36.37 -3.45 18.62
C ARG A 5 -35.39 -3.04 19.75
N THR A 6 -34.78 -1.84 19.80
CA THR A 6 -34.50 -0.82 18.75
C THR A 6 -33.10 -0.14 18.97
N PRO A 7 -32.88 1.15 19.36
CA PRO A 7 -31.78 1.92 18.75
C PRO A 7 -30.82 2.61 19.75
N SER A 8 -29.96 3.49 19.21
CA SER A 8 -29.38 4.68 19.86
C SER A 8 -28.80 4.56 21.28
N CYS A 9 -27.47 4.52 21.36
CA CYS A 9 -26.71 5.12 22.48
C CYS A 9 -25.58 5.98 21.90
N ALA A 10 -25.83 7.28 21.78
CA ALA A 10 -24.80 8.30 21.64
C ALA A 10 -24.46 8.84 23.05
N LEU A 11 -23.19 9.19 23.26
CA LEU A 11 -22.65 9.81 24.48
C LEU A 11 -22.91 9.08 25.82
N SER A 12 -21.87 8.44 26.35
CA SER A 12 -21.22 8.94 27.58
C SER A 12 -19.91 8.19 27.84
N ILE A 13 -19.00 8.82 28.59
CA ILE A 13 -17.72 8.21 28.99
C ILE A 13 -17.89 7.66 30.40
N SER A 14 -17.84 6.33 30.54
CA SER A 14 -17.66 5.65 31.82
C SER A 14 -16.69 4.47 31.64
N PHE A 15 -15.53 4.59 32.29
CA PHE A 15 -14.40 3.67 32.11
C PHE A 15 -14.43 2.57 33.19
N SER A 16 -15.05 1.42 32.88
CA SER A 16 -15.15 0.30 33.81
C SER A 16 -14.92 -1.07 33.15
N GLY A 17 -13.65 -1.40 32.94
CA GLY A 17 -13.11 -2.77 32.88
C GLY A 17 -13.88 -3.87 32.14
N CYS A 18 -13.67 -4.00 30.82
CA CYS A 18 -13.86 -5.29 30.16
C CYS A 18 -12.81 -6.29 30.69
N PRO A 19 -13.20 -7.44 31.29
CA PRO A 19 -12.26 -8.38 31.92
C PRO A 19 -11.47 -9.22 30.89
N HIS A 20 -11.89 -9.22 29.63
CA HIS A 20 -11.12 -9.84 28.55
C HIS A 20 -9.85 -9.02 28.30
N LYS A 21 -8.71 -9.60 28.70
CA LYS A 21 -7.41 -9.26 28.13
C LYS A 21 -7.45 -9.60 26.63
N CYS A 22 -7.94 -8.69 25.81
CA CYS A 22 -7.89 -8.77 24.36
C CYS A 22 -6.42 -8.68 23.94
N THR A 23 -5.72 -9.81 23.98
CA THR A 23 -4.43 -10.00 23.31
C THR A 23 -4.61 -9.60 21.87
N MET A 24 -4.08 -8.42 21.51
CA MET A 24 -4.24 -7.84 20.19
C MET A 24 -3.83 -8.90 19.15
N PRO A 25 -4.72 -9.27 18.20
CA PRO A 25 -4.41 -10.29 17.21
C PRO A 25 -3.21 -9.88 16.36
N GLY A 26 -2.60 -10.87 15.68
CA GLY A 26 -1.43 -10.65 14.84
C GLY A 26 -1.66 -9.53 13.82
N ILE A 27 -0.83 -8.48 13.90
CA ILE A 27 -0.95 -7.27 13.10
C ILE A 27 -0.74 -7.61 11.62
N THR A 28 -1.72 -7.25 10.78
CA THR A 28 -1.70 -7.47 9.33
C THR A 28 -1.53 -6.17 8.55
N VAL A 29 -1.30 -6.26 7.24
CA VAL A 29 -1.32 -5.12 6.30
C VAL A 29 -2.62 -4.31 6.30
N LYS A 30 -3.74 -4.88 6.80
CA LYS A 30 -5.04 -4.20 6.86
C LYS A 30 -5.17 -3.23 8.04
N ASP A 31 -4.39 -3.47 9.11
CA ASP A 31 -4.53 -2.78 10.40
C ASP A 31 -3.63 -1.53 10.52
N VAL A 32 -3.04 -1.09 9.39
CA VAL A 32 -2.01 -0.04 9.34
C VAL A 32 -2.28 0.93 8.21
N ASP A 33 -2.06 2.23 8.46
CA ASP A 33 -2.23 3.31 7.49
C ASP A 33 -1.55 3.01 6.16
N GLN A 34 -2.31 3.14 5.06
CA GLN A 34 -1.87 2.80 3.72
C GLN A 34 -0.50 3.37 3.37
N ASP A 35 -0.31 4.68 3.59
CA ASP A 35 0.87 5.39 3.08
C ASP A 35 2.12 5.04 3.89
N LYS A 36 1.96 4.79 5.20
CA LYS A 36 3.02 4.32 6.09
C LYS A 36 3.48 2.90 5.71
N VAL A 37 2.55 2.03 5.30
CA VAL A 37 2.89 0.71 4.71
C VAL A 37 3.65 0.87 3.40
N VAL A 38 3.17 1.70 2.47
CA VAL A 38 3.84 1.90 1.17
C VAL A 38 5.25 2.47 1.33
N GLN A 39 5.44 3.46 2.21
CA GLN A 39 6.77 4.00 2.55
C GLN A 39 7.68 2.96 3.20
N GLY A 40 7.19 2.21 4.20
CA GLY A 40 7.98 1.18 4.88
C GLY A 40 8.43 0.05 3.95
N VAL A 41 7.56 -0.39 3.03
CA VAL A 41 7.88 -1.39 2.01
C VAL A 41 8.84 -0.82 0.96
N ALA A 42 8.68 0.44 0.53
CA ALA A 42 9.63 1.08 -0.38
C ALA A 42 11.04 1.17 0.24
N LEU A 43 11.16 1.54 1.52
CA LEU A 43 12.43 1.56 2.25
C LEU A 43 13.06 0.17 2.41
N PHE A 44 12.25 -0.88 2.64
CA PHE A 44 12.73 -2.26 2.63
C PHE A 44 13.25 -2.68 1.25
N LEU A 45 12.51 -2.35 0.19
CA LEU A 45 12.89 -2.68 -1.19
C LEU A 45 14.21 -2.00 -1.60
N LYS A 46 14.43 -0.72 -1.27
CA LYS A 46 15.74 -0.06 -1.42
C LYS A 46 16.85 -0.82 -0.70
N LYS A 47 16.69 -1.05 0.61
CA LYS A 47 17.66 -1.76 1.45
C LYS A 47 17.98 -3.19 0.99
N SER A 48 17.05 -3.81 0.26
CA SER A 48 17.25 -5.16 -0.29
C SER A 48 18.18 -5.22 -1.49
N GLY A 49 18.36 -4.11 -2.24
CA GLY A 49 19.17 -4.02 -3.46
C GLY A 49 18.69 -4.86 -4.66
N LYS A 50 17.69 -5.72 -4.50
CA LYS A 50 17.35 -6.81 -5.45
C LYS A 50 16.35 -6.43 -6.56
N LEU A 51 15.84 -5.20 -6.57
CA LEU A 51 14.95 -4.72 -7.64
C LEU A 51 15.76 -4.32 -8.88
N LYS A 52 15.44 -4.91 -10.03
CA LYS A 52 15.88 -4.39 -11.33
C LYS A 52 15.09 -3.13 -11.68
N VAL A 53 15.71 -1.98 -11.42
CA VAL A 53 15.28 -0.64 -11.86
C VAL A 53 15.55 -0.53 -13.37
N PRO A 54 14.53 -0.42 -14.25
CA PRO A 54 14.76 -0.19 -15.67
C PRO A 54 15.35 1.20 -15.97
N ASP A 55 16.28 1.22 -16.92
CA ASP A 55 17.30 2.26 -17.14
C ASP A 55 16.71 3.63 -17.55
N TYR A 56 15.48 3.63 -18.07
CA TYR A 56 14.79 4.84 -18.54
C TYR A 56 13.97 5.57 -17.46
N ILE A 57 14.06 5.16 -16.18
CA ILE A 57 13.15 5.63 -15.11
C ILE A 57 13.18 7.15 -14.90
N ASP A 58 14.34 7.78 -15.03
CA ASP A 58 14.50 9.22 -14.79
C ASP A 58 14.01 10.06 -15.99
N LEU A 59 13.87 9.44 -17.16
CA LEU A 59 13.40 10.08 -18.40
C LEU A 59 11.88 10.04 -18.57
N ILE A 60 11.18 9.17 -17.84
CA ILE A 60 9.75 8.90 -18.09
C ILE A 60 8.81 9.63 -17.13
N LYS A 61 7.73 10.17 -17.70
CA LYS A 61 6.52 10.46 -16.92
C LYS A 61 5.76 9.18 -16.58
N THR A 62 5.13 9.19 -15.42
CA THR A 62 4.45 8.02 -14.84
C THR A 62 3.13 7.62 -15.52
N ALA A 63 2.56 8.50 -16.34
CA ALA A 63 1.36 8.27 -17.12
C ALA A 63 1.19 9.36 -18.21
N LYS A 64 0.59 9.01 -19.35
CA LYS A 64 0.23 9.92 -20.46
C LYS A 64 -0.53 11.19 -20.04
N TYR A 65 -1.32 11.10 -18.96
CA TYR A 65 -2.14 12.20 -18.44
C TYR A 65 -1.41 13.12 -17.46
N LYS A 66 -0.18 12.78 -17.04
CA LYS A 66 0.70 13.70 -16.30
C LYS A 66 1.40 14.63 -17.29
N GLU A 67 1.56 15.88 -16.88
CA GLU A 67 2.23 16.91 -17.67
C GLU A 67 3.75 16.86 -17.42
N LEU A 68 4.16 16.76 -16.15
CA LEU A 68 5.56 16.64 -15.71
C LEU A 68 5.95 15.21 -15.28
N ALA A 69 7.26 14.98 -15.14
CA ALA A 69 7.85 13.79 -14.50
C ALA A 69 7.67 13.82 -12.96
N PRO A 70 7.92 12.71 -12.24
CA PRO A 70 7.94 12.70 -10.77
C PRO A 70 9.14 13.47 -10.21
N SER A 71 8.95 14.20 -9.11
CA SER A 71 10.03 14.93 -8.42
C SER A 71 10.91 14.02 -7.57
N ASP A 72 10.35 12.94 -6.99
CA ASP A 72 11.10 12.00 -6.16
C ASP A 72 11.88 11.01 -7.06
N PRO A 73 13.22 10.90 -6.98
CA PRO A 73 13.96 9.90 -7.78
C PRO A 73 13.53 8.46 -7.43
N ASP A 74 13.15 8.24 -6.17
CA ASP A 74 12.72 6.95 -5.64
C ASP A 74 11.28 6.52 -6.02
N TRP A 75 10.60 7.26 -6.89
CA TRP A 75 9.19 7.04 -7.23
C TRP A 75 8.88 5.60 -7.69
N PHE A 76 9.83 4.91 -8.30
CA PHE A 76 9.66 3.52 -8.75
C PHE A 76 9.57 2.52 -7.60
N TYR A 77 10.33 2.70 -6.51
CA TYR A 77 10.25 1.88 -5.30
C TYR A 77 8.88 2.03 -4.62
N VAL A 78 8.39 3.28 -4.52
CA VAL A 78 7.06 3.61 -4.00
C VAL A 78 5.97 2.97 -4.86
N ARG A 79 6.11 2.99 -6.20
CA ARG A 79 5.17 2.32 -7.12
C ARG A 79 5.18 0.79 -6.97
N CYS A 80 6.35 0.18 -6.80
CA CYS A 80 6.44 -1.26 -6.55
C CYS A 80 5.75 -1.64 -5.23
N ALA A 81 6.00 -0.88 -4.16
CA ALA A 81 5.39 -1.07 -2.85
C ALA A 81 3.85 -0.94 -2.89
N SER A 82 3.31 0.08 -3.57
CA SER A 82 1.85 0.28 -3.67
C SER A 82 1.17 -0.80 -4.53
N ILE A 83 1.85 -1.33 -5.56
CA ILE A 83 1.37 -2.50 -6.32
C ILE A 83 1.34 -3.76 -5.43
N LEU A 84 2.37 -3.97 -4.61
CA LEU A 84 2.45 -5.13 -3.71
C LEU A 84 1.31 -5.10 -2.66
N ARG A 85 1.05 -3.93 -2.04
CA ARG A 85 -0.14 -3.74 -1.17
C ARG A 85 -1.45 -3.99 -1.93
N ARG A 86 -1.57 -3.58 -3.20
CA ARG A 86 -2.81 -3.80 -3.97
C ARG A 86 -3.08 -5.29 -4.23
N LEU A 87 -2.05 -6.09 -4.49
CA LEU A 87 -2.16 -7.54 -4.71
C LEU A 87 -2.63 -8.30 -3.47
N TYR A 88 -2.20 -7.87 -2.28
CA TYR A 88 -2.69 -8.38 -0.99
C TYR A 88 -4.21 -8.20 -0.82
N HIS A 89 -4.77 -7.11 -1.36
CA HIS A 89 -6.21 -6.81 -1.28
C HIS A 89 -7.02 -7.40 -2.44
N GLN A 90 -6.43 -7.47 -3.65
CA GLN A 90 -7.07 -7.97 -4.86
C GLN A 90 -6.15 -8.93 -5.62
N SER A 91 -6.21 -10.20 -5.24
CA SER A 91 -5.67 -11.30 -6.04
C SER A 91 -6.78 -11.94 -6.89
N PRO A 92 -6.50 -12.36 -8.15
CA PRO A 92 -5.34 -12.00 -8.96
C PRO A 92 -5.48 -10.60 -9.58
N SER A 93 -4.37 -9.93 -9.93
CA SER A 93 -4.40 -8.66 -10.69
C SER A 93 -3.49 -8.66 -11.91
N GLY A 94 -4.03 -8.24 -13.06
CA GLY A 94 -3.29 -8.04 -14.31
C GLY A 94 -2.85 -6.58 -14.55
N VAL A 95 -1.93 -6.37 -15.49
CA VAL A 95 -1.43 -5.02 -15.88
C VAL A 95 -2.58 -4.10 -16.34
N GLY A 96 -3.65 -4.67 -16.93
CA GLY A 96 -4.87 -3.93 -17.29
C GLY A 96 -5.61 -3.33 -16.10
N ALA A 97 -5.72 -4.06 -14.98
CA ALA A 97 -6.32 -3.56 -13.75
C ALA A 97 -5.44 -2.48 -13.10
N ILE A 98 -4.13 -2.76 -12.99
CA ILE A 98 -3.14 -1.81 -12.46
C ILE A 98 -3.19 -0.47 -13.22
N THR A 99 -3.18 -0.48 -14.55
CA THR A 99 -3.26 0.75 -15.36
C THR A 99 -4.59 1.50 -15.28
N ARG A 100 -5.68 0.85 -14.82
CA ARG A 100 -6.95 1.53 -14.51
C ARG A 100 -6.92 2.14 -13.10
N ILE A 101 -6.34 1.45 -12.11
CA ILE A 101 -6.22 1.93 -10.72
C ILE A 101 -5.32 3.17 -10.64
N TYR A 102 -4.16 3.15 -11.31
CA TYR A 102 -3.28 4.33 -11.41
C TYR A 102 -3.67 5.29 -12.55
N GLY A 103 -4.84 5.10 -13.16
CA GLY A 103 -5.39 6.04 -14.14
C GLY A 103 -5.80 7.37 -13.52
N GLY A 104 -6.13 8.36 -14.34
CA GLY A 104 -6.47 9.70 -13.85
C GLY A 104 -7.11 10.58 -14.92
N ARG A 105 -7.55 11.77 -14.49
CA ARG A 105 -8.16 12.77 -15.36
C ARG A 105 -7.09 13.47 -16.20
N LYS A 106 -7.18 13.35 -17.53
CA LYS A 106 -6.30 14.08 -18.47
C LYS A 106 -6.87 15.47 -18.77
N ARG A 107 -6.02 16.49 -18.70
CA ARG A 107 -6.28 17.83 -19.23
C ARG A 107 -6.07 17.80 -20.75
N ASN A 108 -7.04 18.29 -21.52
CA ASN A 108 -6.98 18.33 -22.99
C ASN A 108 -6.97 19.79 -23.52
N GLY A 109 -6.33 20.70 -22.75
CA GLY A 109 -6.38 22.13 -23.03
C GLY A 109 -7.81 22.66 -22.91
N VAL A 110 -8.33 23.17 -24.04
CA VAL A 110 -9.71 23.70 -24.20
C VAL A 110 -10.76 22.59 -24.22
N ARG A 111 -10.42 21.38 -24.66
CA ARG A 111 -11.40 20.26 -24.74
C ARG A 111 -11.69 19.67 -23.36
N PRO A 112 -12.91 19.13 -23.12
CA PRO A 112 -13.27 18.48 -21.85
C PRO A 112 -12.26 17.44 -21.37
N SER A 113 -12.15 17.34 -20.04
CA SER A 113 -11.22 16.43 -19.39
C SER A 113 -11.79 15.01 -19.31
N HIS A 114 -11.07 14.03 -19.84
CA HIS A 114 -11.51 12.62 -19.83
C HIS A 114 -10.56 11.74 -19.00
N PHE A 115 -11.06 10.60 -18.53
CA PHE A 115 -10.23 9.59 -17.86
C PHE A 115 -9.24 8.95 -18.84
N CYS A 116 -7.99 8.80 -18.40
CA CYS A 116 -6.92 8.12 -19.14
C CYS A 116 -6.21 7.11 -18.22
N ARG A 117 -5.83 5.97 -18.80
CA ARG A 117 -5.08 4.92 -18.09
C ARG A 117 -3.62 5.35 -17.85
N ALA A 118 -2.99 4.80 -16.82
CA ALA A 118 -1.54 4.90 -16.65
C ALA A 118 -0.77 4.12 -17.72
N ASP A 119 0.53 4.41 -17.85
CA ASP A 119 1.37 3.72 -18.83
C ASP A 119 1.67 2.27 -18.46
N GLY A 120 1.34 1.37 -19.39
CA GLY A 120 1.44 -0.06 -19.23
C GLY A 120 2.88 -0.59 -19.20
N SER A 121 3.85 0.17 -19.73
CA SER A 121 5.29 -0.17 -19.66
C SER A 121 5.79 -0.18 -18.22
N VAL A 122 5.53 0.91 -17.49
CA VAL A 122 5.89 1.10 -16.07
C VAL A 122 5.23 0.02 -15.21
N ALA A 123 3.92 -0.16 -15.37
CA ALA A 123 3.16 -1.17 -14.63
C ALA A 123 3.62 -2.61 -14.94
N ARG A 124 4.03 -2.91 -16.18
CA ARG A 124 4.55 -4.23 -16.57
C ARG A 124 5.93 -4.50 -15.95
N LYS A 125 6.86 -3.55 -16.06
CA LYS A 125 8.23 -3.67 -15.52
C LYS A 125 8.26 -3.76 -14.00
N ALA A 126 7.50 -2.91 -13.29
CA ALA A 126 7.42 -2.96 -11.82
C ALA A 126 7.01 -4.36 -11.31
N VAL A 127 6.04 -4.99 -11.97
CA VAL A 127 5.61 -6.34 -11.58
C VAL A 127 6.61 -7.41 -12.03
N GLN A 128 7.28 -7.26 -13.18
CA GLN A 128 8.36 -8.16 -13.60
C GLN A 128 9.57 -8.12 -12.64
N ALA A 129 9.90 -6.96 -12.08
CA ALA A 129 10.94 -6.84 -11.06
C ALA A 129 10.55 -7.54 -9.75
N LEU A 130 9.27 -7.47 -9.36
CA LEU A 130 8.74 -8.17 -8.17
C LEU A 130 8.57 -9.70 -8.39
N GLU A 131 8.30 -10.16 -9.62
CA GLU A 131 8.38 -11.58 -10.01
C GLU A 131 9.82 -12.11 -9.86
N GLN A 132 10.84 -11.32 -10.23
CA GLN A 132 12.26 -11.70 -10.09
C GLN A 132 12.72 -11.86 -8.63
N ILE A 133 12.12 -11.12 -7.69
CA ILE A 133 12.36 -11.27 -6.23
C ILE A 133 11.51 -12.42 -5.64
N LYS A 134 10.64 -13.06 -6.44
CA LYS A 134 9.70 -14.14 -6.02
C LYS A 134 8.66 -13.70 -4.96
N LEU A 135 8.38 -12.40 -4.88
CA LEU A 135 7.27 -11.87 -4.05
C LEU A 135 5.91 -12.02 -4.75
N ILE A 136 5.92 -12.18 -6.07
CA ILE A 136 4.75 -12.33 -6.93
C ILE A 136 4.92 -13.58 -7.78
N GLU A 137 3.84 -14.36 -7.91
CA GLU A 137 3.69 -15.51 -8.80
C GLU A 137 2.64 -15.27 -9.88
N LYS A 138 2.71 -16.05 -10.97
CA LYS A 138 1.62 -16.16 -11.94
C LYS A 138 0.63 -17.19 -11.43
N HIS A 139 -0.67 -16.90 -11.52
CA HIS A 139 -1.72 -17.84 -11.15
C HIS A 139 -2.15 -18.64 -12.39
N ALA A 140 -2.60 -19.89 -12.19
CA ALA A 140 -3.07 -20.76 -13.27
C ALA A 140 -4.25 -20.14 -14.04
N ASP A 141 -5.22 -19.58 -13.30
CA ASP A 141 -6.41 -18.88 -13.82
C ASP A 141 -6.10 -17.48 -14.40
N GLY A 142 -4.81 -17.20 -14.63
CA GLY A 142 -4.32 -15.96 -15.21
C GLY A 142 -4.10 -14.82 -14.21
N GLY A 143 -3.54 -13.73 -14.72
CA GLY A 143 -3.08 -12.63 -13.88
C GLY A 143 -1.92 -13.04 -12.96
N ARG A 144 -1.84 -12.40 -11.80
CA ARG A 144 -0.73 -12.54 -10.85
C ARG A 144 -1.21 -12.42 -9.41
N LYS A 145 -0.55 -13.16 -8.52
CA LYS A 145 -0.89 -13.34 -7.11
C LYS A 145 0.34 -13.09 -6.23
N LEU A 146 0.11 -12.75 -4.96
CA LEU A 146 1.17 -12.60 -3.96
C LEU A 146 1.63 -13.99 -3.49
N THR A 147 2.94 -14.23 -3.37
CA THR A 147 3.45 -15.51 -2.84
C THR A 147 3.31 -15.57 -1.32
N SER A 148 3.38 -16.78 -0.74
CA SER A 148 3.41 -16.97 0.73
C SER A 148 4.57 -16.19 1.38
N GLN A 149 5.71 -16.08 0.69
CA GLN A 149 6.82 -15.21 1.12
C GLN A 149 6.43 -13.73 1.04
N GLY A 150 5.87 -13.28 -0.08
CA GLY A 150 5.43 -11.89 -0.26
C GLY A 150 4.41 -11.45 0.79
N GLN A 151 3.51 -12.34 1.22
CA GLN A 151 2.59 -12.09 2.33
C GLN A 151 3.33 -11.98 3.67
N ARG A 152 4.18 -12.96 4.01
CA ARG A 152 4.95 -12.99 5.26
C ARG A 152 5.85 -11.75 5.41
N ASP A 153 6.51 -11.32 4.34
CA ASP A 153 7.39 -10.16 4.37
C ASP A 153 6.59 -8.85 4.51
N LEU A 154 5.41 -8.73 3.88
CA LEU A 154 4.50 -7.61 4.08
C LEU A 154 3.95 -7.51 5.51
N ASP A 155 3.41 -8.60 6.07
CA ASP A 155 2.83 -8.60 7.42
C ASP A 155 3.94 -8.38 8.49
N ARG A 156 5.16 -8.88 8.27
CA ARG A 156 6.33 -8.54 9.12
C ARG A 156 6.64 -7.03 9.07
N ILE A 157 6.58 -6.40 7.89
CA ILE A 157 6.79 -4.96 7.75
C ILE A 157 5.67 -4.16 8.44
N ALA A 158 4.41 -4.61 8.36
CA ALA A 158 3.28 -4.00 9.08
C ALA A 158 3.52 -4.00 10.60
N ALA A 159 3.92 -5.14 11.18
CA ALA A 159 4.30 -5.23 12.60
C ALA A 159 5.50 -4.33 12.97
N GLN A 160 6.51 -4.21 12.10
CA GLN A 160 7.63 -3.28 12.29
C GLN A 160 7.23 -1.80 12.21
N ILE A 161 6.17 -1.47 11.47
CA ILE A 161 5.64 -0.10 11.37
C ILE A 161 4.87 0.24 12.66
N VAL A 162 3.95 -0.64 13.10
CA VAL A 162 3.16 -0.40 14.32
C VAL A 162 4.03 -0.34 15.58
N THR A 163 5.07 -1.17 15.68
CA THR A 163 6.04 -1.08 16.79
C THR A 163 6.81 0.24 16.79
N LYS A 164 7.23 0.75 15.61
CA LYS A 164 7.85 2.08 15.48
C LYS A 164 6.90 3.22 15.83
N GLN A 165 5.64 3.17 15.37
CA GLN A 165 4.62 4.16 15.72
C GLN A 165 4.36 4.19 17.23
N ARG A 166 4.16 3.03 17.85
CA ARG A 166 4.00 2.92 19.32
C ARG A 166 5.23 3.39 20.08
N ALA A 167 6.43 3.24 19.53
CA ALA A 167 7.66 3.78 20.12
C ALA A 167 7.79 5.30 19.96
N ALA A 168 7.35 5.88 18.83
CA ALA A 168 7.32 7.33 18.62
C ALA A 168 6.33 8.00 19.58
N LEU A 169 5.07 7.54 19.61
CA LEU A 169 4.04 8.03 20.52
C LEU A 169 4.45 7.94 22.00
N LYS A 170 5.17 6.88 22.39
CA LYS A 170 5.74 6.75 23.74
C LYS A 170 6.84 7.78 24.05
N LYS A 171 7.68 8.13 23.07
CA LYS A 171 8.70 9.18 23.23
C LYS A 171 8.07 10.57 23.30
N GLU A 172 7.11 10.85 22.42
CA GLU A 172 6.35 12.11 22.39
C GLU A 172 5.63 12.31 23.73
N ALA A 173 4.89 11.31 24.22
CA ALA A 173 4.25 11.35 25.53
C ALA A 173 5.25 11.50 26.69
N ALA A 174 6.39 10.79 26.68
CA ALA A 174 7.41 10.94 27.72
C ALA A 174 8.07 12.32 27.72
N THR A 175 8.21 12.96 26.56
CA THR A 175 8.74 14.33 26.45
C THR A 175 7.74 15.36 26.99
N ILE A 176 6.45 15.17 26.73
CA ILE A 176 5.36 16.04 27.23
C ILE A 176 5.16 15.89 28.75
N VAL A 177 5.51 14.74 29.35
CA VAL A 177 5.43 14.49 30.80
C VAL A 177 6.71 14.95 31.55
N LEU A 178 7.74 15.38 30.83
CA LEU A 178 9.00 15.91 31.37
C LEU A 178 9.19 17.42 31.11
N ALA A 179 8.13 18.12 30.69
CA ALA A 179 8.10 19.55 30.37
C ALA A 179 6.96 20.26 31.12
#